data_AF-A0A846PBK3-F1
#
_entry.id   AF-A0A846PBK3-F1
#
_cell.length_a   1.000
_cell.length_b   1.000
_cell.length_c   1.000
_cell.angle_alpha   90.00
_cell.angle_beta   90.00
_cell.angle_gamma   90.00
#
_symmetry.space_group_name_H-M   'P 1'
#
loop_
_entity.id
_entity.type
_entity.pdbx_description
1 polymer ?
#
loop_
_entity_poly.entity_id
_entity_poly.type
_entity_poly.pdbx_seq_one_letter_code
_entity_poly.pdbx_strand_id
1 'polypeptide(L)'
;MMLTLIRRSSAVSSLPKLLLKGALLCTVFLAIYNLAYLHREMASLTMQVAMVWLVLSLYLAVGKIGERCSRFDMALPISSRKLWLAHSLAAVLSGGLVLAVATGIIEYGIRLLYRLPRPAPVLERNLFDMAPILGAALILTIVLLNSLDLSLSSIPSSKRNRLIKAGVLLGMFGLIIVLGRLSAFSAFIVLFAAFMVAWRSYRVLPVSFSLVPLQPDTDEEPAALAEEQEWIAPTEPTIYGGLRQKSSLTTTIYHCLIKYRSIGLVVFPVLIGWGMLLSGFFSVWRGWEDELRYTLVLLTAYLLFSGIGGQLKKVYLFDHLPISRRLVFAVLCLPYLFAVFLGYGAGRIAVAAIEEPANAITYIADSSCCHIRIPIEFCRISWSGNPPDNTSPWGESHPAWKASLFKEGRSALYSPFDTPENSSPDFVALQISRAVEAIYERSIPPDDIKNRYLDVAPDGSIGMKGVGLTLLENYPDMKRRSNGPVFPVMILLASLALFILISIYLRTFRLSITDSVRKIVFIGLLLLTFVLHLMQYVLAIDDHMKMWVYIGFWKVFIRNLGDLLPGGSITIWVICALLFLIGYRLTEKQFEGIEMPVEK
;
A
#
# COMPACT_ATOMS: atom_id res chain seq x y z
N MET A 1 7.07 28.90 31.74
CA MET A 1 6.00 27.95 32.12
C MET A 1 5.23 27.38 30.92
N MET A 2 4.60 28.22 30.07
CA MET A 2 3.79 27.73 28.93
C MET A 2 4.56 26.81 27.97
N LEU A 3 5.79 27.19 27.58
CA LEU A 3 6.67 26.36 26.74
C LEU A 3 6.97 24.98 27.37
N THR A 4 7.12 24.92 28.69
CA THR A 4 7.35 23.67 29.42
C THR A 4 6.13 22.75 29.34
N LEU A 5 4.92 23.32 29.46
CA LEU A 5 3.66 22.58 29.30
C LEU A 5 3.49 22.07 27.86
N ILE A 6 3.82 22.90 26.85
CA ILE A 6 3.79 22.50 25.44
C ILE A 6 4.74 21.33 25.19
N ARG A 7 5.99 21.40 25.68
CA ARG A 7 7.00 20.35 25.50
C ARG A 7 6.60 19.03 26.16
N ARG A 8 5.88 19.08 27.29
CA ARG A 8 5.39 17.91 28.02
C ARG A 8 4.08 17.36 27.47
N SER A 9 3.41 18.08 26.57
CA SER A 9 2.15 17.63 25.97
C SER A 9 2.33 16.27 25.28
N SER A 10 1.35 15.41 25.52
CA SER A 10 1.19 14.10 24.89
C SER A 10 1.22 14.20 23.35
N ALA A 11 0.71 15.29 22.77
CA ALA A 11 0.74 15.58 21.34
C ALA A 11 2.18 15.66 20.81
N VAL A 12 3.06 16.39 21.50
CA VAL A 12 4.47 16.59 21.11
C VAL A 12 5.30 15.35 21.37
N SER A 13 5.09 14.64 22.48
CA SER A 13 5.84 13.41 22.77
C SER A 13 5.55 12.27 21.78
N SER A 14 4.37 12.26 21.16
CA SER A 14 3.99 11.29 20.12
C SER A 14 4.53 11.65 18.72
N LEU A 15 4.96 12.90 18.52
CA LEU A 15 5.31 13.47 17.23
C LEU A 15 6.39 12.68 16.46
N PRO A 16 7.54 12.27 17.04
CA PRO A 16 8.57 11.56 16.27
C PRO A 16 8.07 10.25 15.67
N LYS A 17 7.27 9.49 16.43
CA LYS A 17 6.69 8.22 15.98
C LYS A 17 5.67 8.45 14.86
N LEU A 18 4.88 9.52 14.97
CA LEU A 18 3.85 9.85 13.99
C LEU A 18 4.44 10.47 12.72
N LEU A 19 5.49 11.29 12.83
CA LEU A 19 6.23 11.79 11.66
C LEU A 19 6.84 10.65 10.86
N LEU A 20 7.47 9.68 11.51
CA LEU A 20 8.03 8.52 10.81
C LEU A 20 6.94 7.72 10.07
N LYS A 21 5.84 7.42 10.75
CA LYS A 21 4.69 6.70 10.15
C LYS A 21 4.02 7.51 9.04
N GLY A 22 3.86 8.82 9.25
CA GLY A 22 3.24 9.74 8.32
C GLY A 22 4.08 9.95 7.07
N ALA A 23 5.39 10.11 7.22
CA ALA A 23 6.33 10.23 6.11
C ALA A 23 6.32 8.97 5.24
N LEU A 24 6.42 7.79 5.87
CA LEU A 24 6.28 6.51 5.18
C LEU A 24 4.96 6.43 4.41
N LEU A 25 3.84 6.78 5.06
CA LEU A 25 2.53 6.74 4.44
C LEU A 25 2.45 7.72 3.25
N CYS A 26 2.98 8.94 3.40
CA CYS A 26 3.08 9.93 2.31
C CYS A 26 3.86 9.35 1.14
N THR A 27 4.96 8.66 1.38
CA THR A 27 5.76 8.10 0.29
C THR A 27 5.08 6.91 -0.39
N VAL A 28 4.37 6.06 0.36
CA VAL A 28 3.52 5.01 -0.23
C VAL A 28 2.46 5.64 -1.12
N PHE A 29 1.79 6.68 -0.64
CA PHE A 29 0.81 7.42 -1.44
C PHE A 29 1.42 8.12 -2.63
N LEU A 30 2.62 8.68 -2.48
CA LEU A 30 3.36 9.29 -3.58
C LEU A 30 3.74 8.24 -4.63
N ALA A 31 4.14 7.04 -4.23
CA ALA A 31 4.38 5.95 -5.19
C ALA A 31 3.09 5.61 -5.97
N ILE A 32 1.96 5.49 -5.27
CA ILE A 32 0.64 5.28 -5.90
C ILE A 32 0.26 6.47 -6.80
N TYR A 33 0.49 7.71 -6.36
CA TYR A 33 0.25 8.93 -7.11
C TYR A 33 1.10 8.97 -8.38
N ASN A 34 2.39 8.66 -8.27
CA ASN A 34 3.34 8.68 -9.37
C ASN A 34 2.94 7.69 -10.46
N LEU A 35 2.47 6.53 -10.03
CA LEU A 35 1.94 5.53 -10.92
C LEU A 35 0.64 6.01 -11.59
N ALA A 36 -0.30 6.60 -10.83
CA ALA A 36 -1.51 7.20 -11.41
C ALA A 36 -1.21 8.37 -12.37
N TYR A 37 -0.17 9.17 -12.08
CA TYR A 37 0.30 10.28 -12.90
C TYR A 37 0.88 9.81 -14.24
N LEU A 38 1.66 8.73 -14.24
CA LEU A 38 2.23 8.14 -15.46
C LEU A 38 1.15 7.73 -16.48
N HIS A 39 -0.07 7.45 -16.00
CA HIS A 39 -1.21 7.02 -16.83
C HIS A 39 -2.21 8.15 -17.15
N ARG A 40 -1.82 9.44 -17.02
CA ARG A 40 -2.60 10.62 -17.44
C ARG A 40 -3.99 10.83 -16.82
N GLU A 41 -4.48 9.94 -15.96
CA GLU A 41 -5.90 10.00 -15.54
C GLU A 41 -6.17 10.75 -14.22
N MET A 42 -5.20 10.92 -13.31
CA MET A 42 -5.54 11.33 -11.94
C MET A 42 -4.53 12.22 -11.21
N ALA A 43 -3.89 13.15 -11.91
CA ALA A 43 -3.15 14.24 -11.26
C ALA A 43 -4.08 15.33 -10.70
N SER A 44 -5.17 14.96 -10.01
CA SER A 44 -6.12 15.93 -9.48
C SER A 44 -5.65 16.49 -8.14
N LEU A 45 -5.87 17.79 -7.93
CA LEU A 45 -5.63 18.46 -6.65
C LEU A 45 -6.34 17.73 -5.50
N THR A 46 -7.54 17.18 -5.75
CA THR A 46 -8.32 16.39 -4.80
C THR A 46 -7.55 15.18 -4.27
N MET A 47 -6.81 14.47 -5.13
CA MET A 47 -6.02 13.30 -4.72
C MET A 47 -4.83 13.72 -3.84
N GLN A 48 -4.13 14.80 -4.19
CA GLN A 48 -3.02 15.32 -3.38
C GLN A 48 -3.50 15.79 -2.00
N VAL A 49 -4.62 16.51 -1.96
CA VAL A 49 -5.27 16.93 -0.71
C VAL A 49 -5.70 15.72 0.11
N ALA A 50 -6.26 14.68 -0.51
CA ALA A 50 -6.64 13.44 0.19
C ALA A 50 -5.45 12.74 0.83
N MET A 51 -4.30 12.71 0.15
CA MET A 51 -3.07 12.10 0.68
C MET A 51 -2.54 12.86 1.92
N VAL A 52 -2.43 14.18 1.82
CA VAL A 52 -2.02 15.03 2.96
C VAL A 52 -3.02 14.89 4.11
N TRP A 53 -4.31 14.97 3.80
CA TRP A 53 -5.36 14.93 4.82
C TRP A 53 -5.48 13.57 5.50
N LEU A 54 -5.23 12.46 4.79
CA LEU A 54 -5.24 11.13 5.39
C LEU A 54 -4.12 10.97 6.42
N VAL A 55 -2.93 11.48 6.12
CA VAL A 55 -1.78 11.47 7.05
C VAL A 55 -2.10 12.31 8.29
N LEU A 56 -2.69 13.50 8.09
CA LEU A 56 -3.17 14.34 9.18
C LEU A 56 -4.27 13.66 9.99
N SER A 57 -5.24 13.03 9.33
CA SER A 57 -6.36 12.34 9.97
C SER A 57 -5.88 11.18 10.84
N LEU A 58 -4.85 10.45 10.40
CA LEU A 58 -4.22 9.43 11.22
C LEU A 58 -3.49 10.00 12.43
N TYR A 59 -2.78 11.12 12.26
CA TYR A 59 -2.20 11.87 13.39
C TYR A 59 -3.29 12.31 14.37
N LEU A 60 -4.41 12.85 13.88
CA LEU A 60 -5.53 13.35 14.68
C LEU A 60 -6.31 12.23 15.39
N ALA A 61 -6.50 11.09 14.73
CA ALA A 61 -7.28 9.96 15.24
C ALA A 61 -6.49 9.06 16.20
N VAL A 62 -5.21 8.80 15.88
CA VAL A 62 -4.37 7.83 16.60
C VAL A 62 -3.37 8.53 17.52
N GLY A 63 -3.05 9.79 17.26
CA GLY A 63 -2.20 10.59 18.14
C GLY A 63 -2.84 10.84 19.50
N LYS A 64 -2.01 11.20 20.47
CA LYS A 64 -2.45 11.49 21.85
C LYS A 64 -3.12 12.86 22.00
N ILE A 65 -3.72 13.40 20.94
CA ILE A 65 -4.42 14.69 20.96
C ILE A 65 -5.68 14.62 21.83
N GLY A 66 -6.22 13.42 22.04
CA GLY A 66 -7.28 13.22 23.01
C GLY A 66 -6.84 13.40 24.47
N GLU A 67 -5.54 13.35 24.80
CA GLU A 67 -5.02 13.47 26.16
C GLU A 67 -4.63 14.94 26.46
N ARG A 68 -5.56 15.74 26.99
CA ARG A 68 -5.36 17.19 27.22
C ARG A 68 -4.29 17.48 28.27
N CYS A 69 -4.28 16.71 29.35
CA CYS A 69 -3.32 16.85 30.43
C CYS A 69 -2.96 15.48 31.02
N SER A 70 -1.76 15.36 31.58
CA SER A 70 -1.37 14.17 32.32
C SER A 70 -1.95 14.21 33.74
N ARG A 71 -1.97 13.04 34.42
CA ARG A 71 -2.34 12.98 35.84
C ARG A 71 -1.47 13.88 36.71
N PHE A 72 -0.20 14.01 36.36
CA PHE A 72 0.75 14.88 37.06
C PHE A 72 0.40 16.35 36.88
N ASP A 73 0.00 16.78 35.68
CA ASP A 73 -0.35 18.18 35.42
C ASP A 73 -1.60 18.61 36.20
N MET A 74 -2.52 17.68 36.48
CA MET A 74 -3.70 17.93 37.31
C MET A 74 -3.37 18.12 38.80
N ALA A 75 -2.24 17.61 39.28
CA ALA A 75 -1.79 17.81 40.66
C ALA A 75 -1.12 19.18 40.87
N LEU A 76 -0.76 19.87 39.79
CA LEU A 76 -0.15 21.20 39.86
C LEU A 76 -1.25 22.28 40.00
N PRO A 77 -0.97 23.42 40.67
CA PRO A 77 -1.91 24.53 40.80
C PRO A 77 -2.01 25.36 39.50
N ILE A 78 -2.34 24.69 38.39
CA ILE A 78 -2.46 25.27 37.06
C ILE A 78 -3.92 25.21 36.65
N SER A 79 -4.50 26.34 36.26
CA SER A 79 -5.89 26.38 35.81
C SER A 79 -6.10 25.54 34.54
N SER A 80 -7.26 24.88 34.46
CA SER A 80 -7.71 24.12 33.28
C SER A 80 -7.57 24.91 31.97
N ARG A 81 -7.86 26.22 32.01
CA ARG A 81 -7.73 27.15 30.88
C ARG A 81 -6.30 27.22 30.34
N LYS A 82 -5.30 27.29 31.23
CA LYS A 82 -3.89 27.31 30.83
C LYS A 82 -3.47 25.96 30.26
N LEU A 83 -3.90 24.85 30.87
CA LEU A 83 -3.62 23.50 30.39
C LEU A 83 -4.26 23.23 29.02
N TRP A 84 -5.53 23.61 28.83
CA TRP A 84 -6.26 23.47 27.56
C TRP A 84 -5.60 24.28 26.44
N LEU A 85 -5.22 25.53 26.73
CA LEU A 85 -4.55 26.39 25.77
C LEU A 85 -3.16 25.84 25.40
N ALA A 86 -2.37 25.43 26.40
CA ALA A 86 -1.07 24.81 26.18
C ALA A 86 -1.17 23.55 25.31
N HIS A 87 -2.13 22.68 25.61
CA HIS A 87 -2.36 21.46 24.85
C HIS A 87 -2.83 21.74 23.42
N SER A 88 -3.81 22.64 23.24
CA SER A 88 -4.31 23.00 21.91
C SER A 88 -3.21 23.61 21.05
N LEU A 89 -2.38 24.50 21.61
CA LEU A 89 -1.24 25.06 20.92
C LEU A 89 -0.18 23.98 20.58
N ALA A 90 0.09 23.07 21.51
CA ALA A 90 0.99 21.94 21.26
C ALA A 90 0.49 21.02 20.14
N ALA A 91 -0.81 20.73 20.09
CA ALA A 91 -1.45 19.94 19.05
C ALA A 91 -1.41 20.67 17.70
N VAL A 92 -1.66 21.98 17.66
CA VAL A 92 -1.56 22.79 16.43
C VAL A 92 -0.14 22.82 15.90
N LEU A 93 0.86 23.04 16.76
CA LEU A 93 2.27 23.06 16.35
C LEU A 93 2.73 21.69 15.83
N SER A 94 2.40 20.61 16.54
CA SER A 94 2.80 19.26 16.13
C SER A 94 2.04 18.78 14.89
N GLY A 95 0.75 19.06 14.77
CA GLY A 95 -0.03 18.80 13.55
C GLY A 95 0.45 19.65 12.37
N GLY A 96 0.82 20.91 12.61
CA GLY A 96 1.38 21.80 11.59
C GLY A 96 2.71 21.30 11.04
N LEU A 97 3.56 20.73 11.90
CA LEU A 97 4.79 20.07 11.46
C LEU A 97 4.50 18.81 10.63
N VAL A 98 3.52 17.99 11.04
CA VAL A 98 3.08 16.82 10.24
C VAL A 98 2.56 17.26 8.87
N LEU A 99 1.74 18.31 8.81
CA LEU A 99 1.26 18.91 7.56
C LEU A 99 2.44 19.37 6.70
N ALA A 100 3.37 20.14 7.27
CA ALA A 100 4.54 20.65 6.53
C ALA A 100 5.41 19.53 5.94
N VAL A 101 5.67 18.48 6.73
CA VAL A 101 6.43 17.30 6.26
C VAL A 101 5.67 16.54 5.17
N ALA A 102 4.37 16.31 5.35
CA ALA A 102 3.54 15.62 4.37
C ALA A 102 3.48 16.38 3.04
N THR A 103 3.17 17.69 3.09
CA THR A 103 3.17 18.57 1.92
C THR A 103 4.56 18.61 1.26
N GLY A 104 5.63 18.72 2.04
CA GLY A 104 7.01 18.74 1.52
C GLY A 104 7.38 17.45 0.79
N ILE A 105 7.05 16.28 1.35
CA ILE A 105 7.31 14.97 0.71
C ILE A 105 6.51 14.85 -0.60
N ILE A 106 5.23 15.18 -0.58
CA ILE A 106 4.35 15.05 -1.75
C ILE A 106 4.79 16.01 -2.85
N GLU A 107 5.01 17.28 -2.53
CA GLU A 107 5.49 18.28 -3.48
C GLU A 107 6.87 17.94 -4.05
N TYR A 108 7.82 17.50 -3.20
CA TYR A 108 9.13 17.07 -3.67
C TYR A 108 8.99 15.89 -4.65
N GLY A 109 8.16 14.92 -4.31
CA GLY A 109 7.84 13.80 -5.18
C GLY A 109 7.23 14.20 -6.51
N ILE A 110 6.28 15.13 -6.50
CA ILE A 110 5.65 15.69 -7.69
C ILE A 110 6.68 16.42 -8.56
N ARG A 111 7.56 17.26 -7.97
CA ARG A 111 8.63 17.94 -8.71
C ARG A 111 9.64 16.97 -9.32
N LEU A 112 9.93 15.88 -8.61
CA LEU A 112 10.78 14.81 -9.10
C LEU A 112 10.17 14.14 -10.34
N LEU A 113 8.85 13.97 -10.36
CA LEU A 113 8.13 13.49 -11.55
C LEU A 113 8.14 14.48 -12.72
N TYR A 114 8.01 15.79 -12.45
CA TYR A 114 8.03 16.80 -13.51
C TYR A 114 9.38 16.87 -14.24
N ARG A 115 10.45 16.31 -13.68
CA ARG A 115 11.73 16.17 -14.37
C ARG A 115 11.74 15.07 -15.43
N LEU A 116 10.73 14.18 -15.44
CA LEU A 116 10.61 13.17 -16.47
C LEU A 116 10.18 13.83 -17.80
N PRO A 117 10.75 13.43 -18.95
CA PRO A 117 10.59 14.07 -20.25
C PRO A 117 9.20 13.86 -20.90
N ARG A 118 8.11 14.01 -20.14
CA ARG A 118 6.74 13.91 -20.62
C ARG A 118 6.07 15.30 -20.59
N PRO A 119 5.25 15.65 -21.59
CA PRO A 119 4.45 16.87 -21.55
C PRO A 119 3.49 16.75 -20.37
N ALA A 120 3.84 17.45 -19.30
CA ALA A 120 3.07 17.37 -18.07
C ALA A 120 1.78 18.18 -18.24
N PRO A 121 0.61 17.64 -17.81
CA PRO A 121 -0.54 18.50 -17.63
C PRO A 121 -0.14 19.61 -16.66
N VAL A 122 -0.31 20.86 -17.06
CA VAL A 122 -0.07 22.02 -16.19
C VAL A 122 -0.95 21.81 -14.95
N LEU A 123 -0.35 21.49 -13.80
CA LEU A 123 -1.09 21.58 -12.54
C LEU A 123 -1.50 23.04 -12.39
N GLU A 124 -2.80 23.33 -12.50
CA GLU A 124 -3.30 24.71 -12.39
C GLU A 124 -3.04 25.34 -11.02
N ARG A 125 -2.73 24.54 -9.98
CA ARG A 125 -2.41 25.01 -8.63
C ARG A 125 -1.39 24.13 -7.93
N ASN A 126 -0.44 24.75 -7.23
CA ASN A 126 0.51 24.03 -6.40
C ASN A 126 -0.13 23.63 -5.07
N LEU A 127 0.32 22.52 -4.48
CA LEU A 127 -0.15 22.09 -3.16
C LEU A 127 0.13 23.15 -2.08
N PHE A 128 1.17 23.98 -2.28
CA PHE A 128 1.47 25.14 -1.44
C PHE A 128 0.35 26.19 -1.39
N ASP A 129 -0.38 26.38 -2.48
CA ASP A 129 -1.51 27.33 -2.53
C ASP A 129 -2.66 26.88 -1.62
N MET A 130 -2.72 25.57 -1.34
CA MET A 130 -3.70 24.95 -0.43
C MET A 130 -3.21 24.87 1.01
N ALA A 131 -1.94 25.17 1.30
CA ALA A 131 -1.38 25.10 2.64
C ALA A 131 -2.13 25.98 3.66
N PRO A 132 -2.56 27.22 3.34
CA PRO A 132 -3.37 28.02 4.26
C PRO A 132 -4.71 27.37 4.61
N ILE A 133 -5.40 26.78 3.62
CA ILE A 133 -6.70 26.12 3.81
C ILE A 133 -6.52 24.85 4.65
N LEU A 134 -5.50 24.04 4.34
CA LEU A 134 -5.15 22.83 5.11
C LEU A 134 -4.78 23.17 6.57
N GLY A 135 -3.99 24.23 6.77
CA GLY A 135 -3.62 24.72 8.10
C GLY A 135 -4.83 25.20 8.89
N ALA A 136 -5.72 25.99 8.27
CA ALA A 136 -6.95 26.45 8.90
C ALA A 136 -7.88 25.28 9.26
N ALA A 137 -8.02 24.31 8.35
CA ALA A 137 -8.82 23.11 8.57
C ALA A 137 -8.26 22.24 9.71
N LEU A 138 -6.94 22.09 9.79
CA LEU A 138 -6.27 21.41 10.90
C LEU A 138 -6.58 22.10 12.25
N ILE A 139 -6.46 23.43 12.31
CA ILE A 139 -6.75 24.20 13.54
C ILE A 139 -8.21 24.01 13.96
N LEU A 140 -9.15 24.18 13.02
CA LEU A 140 -10.58 23.97 13.29
C LEU A 140 -10.85 22.55 13.81
N THR A 141 -10.22 21.55 13.18
CA THR A 141 -10.37 20.14 13.58
C THR A 141 -9.87 19.91 15.00
N ILE A 142 -8.69 20.40 15.35
CA ILE A 142 -8.13 20.27 16.71
C ILE A 142 -9.05 20.92 17.73
N VAL A 143 -9.57 22.12 17.43
CA VAL A 143 -10.49 22.84 18.32
C VAL A 143 -11.81 22.07 18.49
N LEU A 144 -12.39 21.54 17.41
CA LEU A 144 -13.61 20.73 17.45
C LEU A 144 -13.41 19.43 18.23
N LEU A 145 -12.27 18.76 18.08
CA LEU A 145 -11.96 17.56 18.86
C LEU A 145 -11.75 17.92 20.34
N ASN A 146 -11.06 19.02 20.62
CA ASN A 146 -10.80 19.48 21.98
C ASN A 146 -12.02 20.08 22.67
N SER A 147 -13.13 20.34 21.98
CA SER A 147 -14.39 20.80 22.58
C SER A 147 -15.32 19.64 23.02
N LEU A 148 -14.98 18.39 22.68
CA LEU A 148 -15.73 17.20 23.13
C LEU A 148 -15.46 16.91 24.60
N ASP A 149 -16.49 16.90 25.45
CA ASP A 149 -16.37 16.58 26.88
C ASP A 149 -15.34 17.48 27.61
N LEU A 150 -15.52 18.80 27.56
CA LEU A 150 -14.60 19.83 28.12
C LEU A 150 -14.21 19.64 29.59
N SER A 151 -14.95 18.85 30.37
CA SER A 151 -14.64 18.59 31.78
C SER A 151 -13.55 17.55 32.02
N LEU A 152 -13.20 16.75 31.01
CA LEU A 152 -12.34 15.59 31.15
C LEU A 152 -10.87 15.88 30.82
N SER A 153 -9.95 15.21 31.50
CA SER A 153 -8.51 15.24 31.20
C SER A 153 -8.15 14.58 29.86
N SER A 154 -8.99 13.65 29.40
CA SER A 154 -8.86 13.03 28.09
C SER A 154 -10.23 12.72 27.46
N ILE A 155 -10.30 12.70 26.13
CA ILE A 155 -11.53 12.33 25.40
C ILE A 155 -11.72 10.81 25.52
N PRO A 156 -12.81 10.32 26.12
CA PRO A 156 -13.02 8.89 26.29
C PRO A 156 -13.15 8.19 24.94
N SER A 157 -12.66 6.95 24.85
CA SER A 157 -12.68 6.12 23.64
C SER A 157 -14.02 5.45 23.36
N SER A 158 -15.12 6.02 23.86
CA SER A 158 -16.47 5.49 23.66
C SER A 158 -16.81 5.37 22.17
N LYS A 159 -17.71 4.45 21.83
CA LYS A 159 -18.19 4.27 20.44
C LYS A 159 -18.72 5.59 19.86
N ARG A 160 -19.48 6.34 20.65
CA ARG A 160 -19.98 7.68 20.31
C ARG A 160 -18.86 8.64 19.94
N ASN A 161 -17.84 8.77 20.78
CA ASN A 161 -16.72 9.70 20.53
C ASN A 161 -15.86 9.28 19.34
N ARG A 162 -15.73 7.98 19.06
CA ARG A 162 -15.08 7.48 17.84
C ARG A 162 -15.85 7.86 16.58
N LEU A 163 -17.19 7.74 16.59
CA LEU A 163 -18.04 8.15 15.47
C LEU A 163 -17.99 9.67 15.25
N ILE A 164 -18.04 10.46 16.32
CA ILE A 164 -17.91 11.92 16.22
C ILE A 164 -16.54 12.31 15.65
N LYS A 165 -15.45 11.70 16.14
CA LYS A 165 -14.10 11.92 15.59
C LYS A 165 -14.04 11.62 14.08
N ALA A 166 -14.56 10.47 13.66
CA ALA A 166 -14.60 10.10 12.25
C ALA A 166 -15.45 11.09 11.42
N GLY A 167 -16.61 11.49 11.92
CA GLY A 167 -17.49 12.48 11.29
C GLY A 167 -16.81 13.84 11.13
N VAL A 168 -16.10 14.33 12.16
CA VAL A 168 -15.32 15.58 12.07
C VAL A 168 -14.22 15.45 11.02
N LEU A 169 -13.45 14.36 11.01
CA LEU A 169 -12.35 14.18 10.04
C LEU A 169 -12.84 14.09 8.59
N LEU A 170 -13.94 13.36 8.35
CA LEU A 170 -14.55 13.23 7.02
C LEU A 170 -15.24 14.53 6.58
N GLY A 171 -15.97 15.20 7.49
CA GLY A 171 -16.60 16.47 7.22
C GLY A 171 -15.58 17.56 6.87
N MET A 172 -14.46 17.59 7.59
CA MET A 172 -13.36 18.51 7.32
C MET A 172 -12.66 18.21 6.00
N PHE A 173 -12.51 16.94 5.62
CA PHE A 173 -12.03 16.59 4.27
C PHE A 173 -12.95 17.17 3.19
N GLY A 174 -14.26 16.95 3.30
CA GLY A 174 -15.25 17.50 2.37
C GLY A 174 -15.19 19.03 2.29
N LEU A 175 -15.07 19.69 3.45
CA LEU A 175 -14.92 21.15 3.52
C LEU A 175 -13.66 21.63 2.80
N ILE A 176 -12.51 20.97 2.97
CA ILE A 176 -11.27 21.34 2.27
C ILE A 176 -11.44 21.22 0.76
N ILE A 177 -12.12 20.17 0.27
CA ILE A 177 -12.36 20.01 -1.18
C ILE A 177 -13.24 21.13 -1.74
N VAL A 178 -14.29 21.53 -1.01
CA VAL A 178 -15.18 22.62 -1.42
C VAL A 178 -14.45 23.96 -1.40
N LEU A 179 -13.79 24.28 -0.27
CA LEU A 179 -13.08 25.55 -0.10
C LEU A 179 -11.83 25.65 -0.97
N GLY A 180 -11.21 24.52 -1.29
CA GLY A 180 -10.06 24.45 -2.18
C GLY A 180 -10.32 24.95 -3.59
N ARG A 181 -11.59 25.01 -4.01
CA ARG A 181 -12.02 25.63 -5.28
C ARG A 181 -12.12 27.15 -5.19
N LEU A 182 -12.23 27.69 -3.98
CA LEU A 182 -12.27 29.12 -3.71
C LEU A 182 -10.84 29.70 -3.61
N SER A 183 -10.74 31.00 -3.38
CA SER A 183 -9.45 31.66 -3.13
C SER A 183 -8.91 31.32 -1.75
N ALA A 184 -7.62 31.63 -1.51
CA ALA A 184 -7.00 31.52 -0.19
C ALA A 184 -7.75 32.30 0.91
N PHE A 185 -8.61 33.27 0.54
CA PHE A 185 -9.46 33.99 1.47
C PHE A 185 -10.42 33.08 2.24
N SER A 186 -10.80 31.93 1.67
CA SER A 186 -11.62 30.92 2.35
C SER A 186 -10.97 30.40 3.64
N ALA A 187 -9.64 30.43 3.77
CA ALA A 187 -8.94 30.06 5.00
C ALA A 187 -9.31 30.99 6.18
N PHE A 188 -9.58 32.28 5.94
CA PHE A 188 -10.01 33.20 7.00
C PHE A 188 -11.38 32.83 7.57
N ILE A 189 -12.30 32.33 6.73
CA ILE A 189 -13.62 31.86 7.17
C ILE A 189 -13.45 30.66 8.13
N VAL A 190 -12.58 29.72 7.77
CA VAL A 190 -12.29 28.53 8.60
C VAL A 190 -11.58 28.92 9.90
N LEU A 191 -10.62 29.85 9.84
CA LEU A 191 -9.92 30.37 11.03
C LEU A 191 -10.87 31.13 11.96
N PHE A 192 -11.78 31.93 11.41
CA PHE A 192 -12.79 32.63 12.19
C PHE A 192 -13.72 31.64 12.89
N ALA A 193 -14.19 30.60 12.19
CA ALA A 193 -14.96 29.52 12.80
C ALA A 193 -14.17 28.81 13.92
N ALA A 194 -12.90 28.52 13.69
CA ALA A 194 -12.03 27.90 14.71
C ALA A 194 -11.86 28.80 15.94
N PHE A 195 -11.65 30.09 15.73
CA PHE A 195 -11.58 31.09 16.81
C PHE A 195 -12.88 31.16 17.61
N MET A 196 -14.03 31.22 16.95
CA MET A 196 -15.34 31.27 17.60
C MET A 196 -15.60 30.03 18.46
N VAL A 197 -15.30 28.84 17.95
CA VAL A 197 -15.44 27.58 18.71
C VAL A 197 -14.44 27.52 19.88
N ALA A 198 -13.19 27.94 19.66
CA ALA A 198 -12.16 27.98 20.69
C ALA A 198 -12.52 28.95 21.82
N TRP A 199 -12.99 30.16 21.46
CA TRP A 199 -13.43 31.19 22.40
C TRP A 199 -14.61 30.70 23.25
N ARG A 200 -15.62 30.10 22.61
CA ARG A 200 -16.77 29.50 23.30
C ARG A 200 -16.31 28.40 24.25
N SER A 201 -15.46 27.49 23.79
CA SER A 201 -14.94 26.38 24.59
C SER A 201 -14.16 26.90 25.81
N TYR A 202 -13.30 27.90 25.60
CA TYR A 202 -12.50 28.52 26.64
C TYR A 202 -13.34 29.15 27.76
N ARG A 203 -14.47 29.79 27.40
CA ARG A 203 -15.39 30.38 28.38
C ARG A 203 -16.14 29.34 29.21
N VAL A 204 -16.41 28.16 28.65
CA VAL A 204 -17.19 27.07 29.29
C VAL A 204 -16.29 26.06 30.04
N LEU A 205 -14.95 26.20 29.96
CA LEU A 205 -14.04 25.32 30.68
C LEU A 205 -14.30 25.36 32.21
N PRO A 206 -14.33 24.20 32.88
CA PRO A 206 -14.47 24.14 34.34
C PRO A 206 -13.24 24.72 35.04
N VAL A 207 -13.30 24.94 36.35
CA VAL A 207 -12.14 25.42 37.13
C VAL A 207 -10.97 24.42 37.09
N SER A 208 -11.28 23.14 37.21
CA SER A 208 -10.34 22.02 37.17
C SER A 208 -10.83 20.92 36.22
N PHE A 209 -9.88 20.16 35.66
CA PHE A 209 -10.22 18.95 34.92
C PHE A 209 -10.52 17.81 35.88
N SER A 210 -11.48 16.98 35.52
CA SER A 210 -11.73 15.70 36.16
C SER A 210 -10.94 14.60 35.44
N LEU A 211 -10.40 13.66 36.21
CA LEU A 211 -9.95 12.39 35.65
C LEU A 211 -11.14 11.75 34.95
N VAL A 212 -10.92 11.20 33.76
CA VAL A 212 -11.92 10.33 33.13
C VAL A 212 -12.30 9.28 34.16
N PRO A 213 -13.56 9.27 34.66
CA PRO A 213 -14.00 8.17 35.50
C PRO A 213 -13.71 6.91 34.71
N LEU A 214 -13.21 5.86 35.36
CA LEU A 214 -13.23 4.52 34.78
C LEU A 214 -14.71 4.22 34.54
N GLN A 215 -15.26 4.71 33.44
CA GLN A 215 -16.54 4.27 32.93
C GLN A 215 -16.29 2.80 32.66
N PRO A 216 -16.94 1.87 33.41
CA PRO A 216 -16.96 0.49 32.98
C PRO A 216 -17.45 0.54 31.53
N ASP A 217 -16.67 -0.04 30.61
CA ASP A 217 -16.81 0.12 29.15
C ASP A 217 -18.06 -0.61 28.61
N THR A 218 -19.04 -0.79 29.48
CA THR A 218 -20.19 -1.67 29.34
C THR A 218 -21.49 -0.88 29.51
N ASP A 219 -22.16 -0.65 28.38
CA ASP A 219 -23.63 -0.63 28.33
C ASP A 219 -24.22 -2.05 28.61
N GLU A 220 -23.36 -3.05 28.86
CA GLU A 220 -23.67 -4.43 29.24
C GLU A 220 -23.18 -4.74 30.66
N GLU A 221 -24.06 -4.60 31.66
CA GLU A 221 -23.93 -5.10 33.05
C GLU A 221 -23.37 -4.17 34.14
N PRO A 222 -24.28 -3.52 34.89
CA PRO A 222 -24.15 -3.37 36.34
C PRO A 222 -24.55 -4.64 37.13
N ALA A 223 -24.94 -5.74 36.47
CA ALA A 223 -25.37 -6.99 37.14
C ALA A 223 -24.19 -7.90 37.53
N ALA A 224 -23.16 -8.05 36.70
CA ALA A 224 -22.03 -8.96 36.97
C ALA A 224 -21.03 -8.42 38.01
N LEU A 225 -20.87 -7.09 38.12
CA LEU A 225 -19.98 -6.50 39.14
C LEU A 225 -20.60 -6.47 40.55
N ALA A 226 -21.90 -6.77 40.70
CA ALA A 226 -22.51 -7.03 42.00
C ALA A 226 -22.29 -8.49 42.46
N GLU A 227 -21.99 -9.42 41.54
CA GLU A 227 -21.65 -10.82 41.86
C GLU A 227 -20.13 -11.06 42.03
N GLU A 228 -19.26 -10.27 41.40
CA GLU A 228 -17.80 -10.50 41.45
C GLU A 228 -17.09 -9.96 42.70
N GLN A 229 -17.82 -9.38 43.65
CA GLN A 229 -17.29 -8.97 44.96
C GLN A 229 -17.58 -9.98 46.08
N GLU A 230 -18.02 -11.20 45.72
CA GLU A 230 -17.86 -12.38 46.56
C GLU A 230 -16.50 -13.01 46.23
N TRP A 231 -15.49 -12.68 47.03
CA TRP A 231 -14.15 -13.26 46.96
C TRP A 231 -14.24 -14.73 47.40
N ILE A 232 -14.75 -15.58 46.52
CA ILE A 232 -14.73 -17.03 46.69
C ILE A 232 -13.26 -17.43 46.66
N ALA A 233 -12.74 -17.81 47.84
CA ALA A 233 -11.44 -18.42 48.00
C ALA A 233 -11.24 -19.51 46.92
N PRO A 234 -10.03 -19.69 46.37
CA PRO A 234 -9.78 -20.61 45.28
C PRO A 234 -10.12 -22.05 45.71
N THR A 235 -11.38 -22.45 45.52
CA THR A 235 -11.80 -23.84 45.56
C THR A 235 -11.09 -24.54 44.43
N GLU A 236 -10.51 -25.68 44.78
CA GLU A 236 -9.65 -26.54 43.99
C GLU A 236 -10.00 -26.57 42.50
N PRO A 237 -8.99 -26.69 41.60
CA PRO A 237 -9.20 -26.73 40.16
C PRO A 237 -10.04 -27.96 39.78
N THR A 238 -11.35 -27.81 39.84
CA THR A 238 -12.29 -28.81 39.34
C THR A 238 -12.07 -28.92 37.84
N ILE A 239 -11.75 -30.13 37.41
CA ILE A 239 -11.48 -30.56 36.03
C ILE A 239 -12.81 -30.46 35.24
N TYR A 240 -13.28 -29.24 34.98
CA TYR A 240 -14.48 -28.99 34.19
C TYR A 240 -14.12 -28.73 32.73
N GLY A 241 -14.31 -29.77 31.91
CA GLY A 241 -14.88 -29.69 30.56
C GLY A 241 -14.06 -28.96 29.48
N GLY A 242 -13.29 -29.73 28.70
CA GLY A 242 -12.49 -29.25 27.56
C GLY A 242 -13.24 -28.53 26.43
N LEU A 243 -14.59 -28.48 26.45
CA LEU A 243 -15.39 -27.66 25.53
C LEU A 243 -15.48 -26.18 25.96
N ARG A 244 -15.62 -25.91 27.26
CA ARG A 244 -15.67 -24.53 27.81
C ARG A 244 -14.27 -23.88 27.78
N GLN A 245 -13.23 -24.69 27.95
CA GLN A 245 -11.84 -24.26 27.80
C GLN A 245 -11.48 -23.92 26.35
N LYS A 246 -12.03 -24.64 25.36
CA LYS A 246 -11.83 -24.32 23.93
C LYS A 246 -12.53 -23.02 23.53
N SER A 247 -13.76 -22.77 23.99
CA SER A 247 -14.43 -21.50 23.71
C SER A 247 -13.72 -20.33 24.40
N SER A 248 -13.29 -20.50 25.65
CA SER A 248 -12.45 -19.54 26.37
C SER A 248 -11.16 -19.22 25.60
N LEU A 249 -10.46 -20.23 25.07
CA LEU A 249 -9.23 -20.02 24.31
C LEU A 249 -9.49 -19.22 23.02
N THR A 250 -10.52 -19.57 22.25
CA THR A 250 -10.88 -18.81 21.04
C THR A 250 -11.26 -17.38 21.40
N THR A 251 -12.00 -17.16 22.49
CA THR A 251 -12.42 -15.83 22.94
C THR A 251 -11.23 -15.04 23.46
N THR A 252 -10.26 -15.65 24.14
CA THR A 252 -9.02 -15.01 24.59
C THR A 252 -8.09 -14.71 23.42
N ILE A 253 -7.92 -15.62 22.46
CA ILE A 253 -7.17 -15.36 21.22
C ILE A 253 -7.84 -14.23 20.43
N TYR A 254 -9.17 -14.30 20.28
CA TYR A 254 -9.99 -13.27 19.68
C TYR A 254 -9.77 -11.94 20.40
N HIS A 255 -9.91 -11.87 21.72
CA HIS A 255 -9.68 -10.68 22.54
C HIS A 255 -8.21 -10.22 22.58
N CYS A 256 -7.21 -11.07 22.45
CA CYS A 256 -5.81 -10.64 22.35
C CYS A 256 -5.54 -10.02 20.96
N LEU A 257 -6.16 -10.56 19.91
CA LEU A 257 -6.19 -9.94 18.59
C LEU A 257 -7.07 -8.67 18.58
N ILE A 258 -8.11 -8.61 19.42
CA ILE A 258 -9.20 -7.60 19.44
C ILE A 258 -9.10 -6.57 20.56
N LYS A 259 -8.19 -6.69 21.52
CA LYS A 259 -7.74 -5.56 22.33
C LYS A 259 -7.19 -4.44 21.42
N TYR A 260 -6.91 -4.79 20.17
CA TYR A 260 -6.63 -3.90 19.05
C TYR A 260 -7.72 -3.94 17.97
N ARG A 261 -9.01 -4.06 18.34
CA ARG A 261 -10.18 -4.14 17.43
C ARG A 261 -10.13 -3.04 16.38
N SER A 262 -9.73 -1.83 16.77
CA SER A 262 -9.58 -0.69 15.88
C SER A 262 -8.46 -0.89 14.85
N ILE A 263 -7.34 -1.50 15.23
CA ILE A 263 -6.24 -1.80 14.30
C ILE A 263 -6.64 -2.95 13.37
N GLY A 264 -7.24 -4.03 13.88
CA GLY A 264 -7.70 -5.14 13.05
C GLY A 264 -8.76 -4.70 12.01
N LEU A 265 -9.72 -3.88 12.42
CA LEU A 265 -10.75 -3.31 11.54
C LEU A 265 -10.20 -2.40 10.44
N VAL A 266 -8.99 -1.87 10.60
CA VAL A 266 -8.35 -1.03 9.56
C VAL A 266 -7.35 -1.86 8.76
N VAL A 267 -6.50 -2.63 9.44
CA VAL A 267 -5.40 -3.36 8.83
C VAL A 267 -5.89 -4.49 7.94
N PHE A 268 -6.88 -5.28 8.35
CA PHE A 268 -7.35 -6.39 7.51
C PHE A 268 -8.02 -5.92 6.22
N PRO A 269 -8.95 -4.93 6.23
CA PRO A 269 -9.47 -4.37 4.98
C PRO A 269 -8.38 -3.75 4.10
N VAL A 270 -7.37 -3.10 4.70
CA VAL A 270 -6.23 -2.58 3.94
C VAL A 270 -5.42 -3.71 3.30
N LEU A 271 -5.14 -4.81 4.00
CA LEU A 271 -4.42 -5.96 3.45
C LEU A 271 -5.23 -6.72 2.39
N ILE A 272 -6.56 -6.80 2.54
CA ILE A 272 -7.46 -7.35 1.52
C ILE A 272 -7.43 -6.46 0.28
N GLY A 273 -7.60 -5.14 0.44
CA GLY A 273 -7.48 -4.19 -0.66
C GLY A 273 -6.08 -4.24 -1.31
N TRP A 274 -5.04 -4.44 -0.52
CA TRP A 274 -3.67 -4.65 -1.00
C TRP A 274 -3.55 -5.93 -1.83
N GLY A 275 -4.13 -7.04 -1.38
CA GLY A 275 -4.24 -8.29 -2.15
C GLY A 275 -4.95 -8.08 -3.49
N MET A 276 -6.07 -7.35 -3.49
CA MET A 276 -6.79 -6.98 -4.71
C MET A 276 -5.92 -6.14 -5.65
N LEU A 277 -5.13 -5.21 -5.12
CA LEU A 277 -4.17 -4.42 -5.91
C LEU A 277 -3.12 -5.29 -6.59
N LEU A 278 -2.54 -6.26 -5.87
CA LEU A 278 -1.59 -7.21 -6.44
C LEU A 278 -2.20 -8.13 -7.52
N SER A 279 -3.52 -8.32 -7.52
CA SER A 279 -4.22 -9.17 -8.50
C SER A 279 -4.37 -8.56 -9.90
N GLY A 280 -4.16 -7.25 -10.05
CA GLY A 280 -4.54 -6.51 -11.25
C GLY A 280 -6.01 -6.10 -11.28
N PHE A 281 -6.74 -6.19 -10.17
CA PHE A 281 -8.14 -5.73 -10.13
C PHE A 281 -8.27 -4.26 -10.55
N PHE A 282 -7.40 -3.40 -10.04
CA PHE A 282 -7.44 -1.97 -10.38
C PHE A 282 -6.95 -1.69 -11.82
N SER A 283 -6.15 -2.57 -12.43
CA SER A 283 -5.77 -2.41 -13.84
C SER A 283 -6.97 -2.59 -14.76
N VAL A 284 -7.79 -3.61 -14.50
CA VAL A 284 -9.02 -3.83 -15.28
C VAL A 284 -10.10 -2.82 -14.93
N TRP A 285 -10.30 -2.51 -13.65
CA TRP A 285 -11.41 -1.63 -13.23
C TRP A 285 -11.23 -0.17 -13.63
N ARG A 286 -9.99 0.33 -13.67
CA ARG A 286 -9.68 1.76 -13.94
C ARG A 286 -8.80 1.97 -15.16
N GLY A 287 -8.53 0.93 -15.96
CA GLY A 287 -7.59 1.01 -17.07
C GLY A 287 -6.14 1.31 -16.63
N TRP A 288 -5.81 1.09 -15.35
CA TRP A 288 -4.42 1.24 -14.90
C TRP A 288 -3.57 0.19 -15.58
N GLU A 289 -2.31 0.49 -15.86
CA GLU A 289 -1.48 -0.55 -16.45
C GLU A 289 -1.17 -1.62 -15.38
N ASP A 290 -1.07 -2.87 -15.84
CA ASP A 290 -0.81 -4.07 -15.02
C ASP A 290 0.58 -4.06 -14.33
N GLU A 291 1.27 -2.94 -14.40
CA GLU A 291 2.63 -2.62 -13.99
C GLU A 291 2.80 -2.56 -12.47
N LEU A 292 1.78 -2.09 -11.74
CA LEU A 292 1.87 -1.81 -10.30
C LEU A 292 2.27 -3.04 -9.49
N ARG A 293 1.66 -4.20 -9.79
CA ARG A 293 1.86 -5.39 -8.95
C ARG A 293 3.32 -5.84 -8.85
N TYR A 294 4.13 -5.59 -9.89
CA TYR A 294 5.55 -5.97 -9.91
C TYR A 294 6.41 -5.06 -9.01
N THR A 295 6.04 -3.79 -8.90
CA THR A 295 6.79 -2.80 -8.09
C THR A 295 6.47 -2.93 -6.60
N LEU A 296 5.30 -3.52 -6.29
CA LEU A 296 4.74 -3.63 -4.95
C LEU A 296 5.19 -4.87 -4.17
N VAL A 297 6.02 -5.76 -4.74
CA VAL A 297 6.48 -6.99 -4.06
C VAL A 297 7.20 -6.67 -2.74
N LEU A 298 8.20 -5.78 -2.78
CA LEU A 298 8.93 -5.37 -1.57
C LEU A 298 8.05 -4.62 -0.58
N LEU A 299 7.12 -3.80 -1.08
CA LEU A 299 6.19 -3.07 -0.23
C LEU A 299 5.17 -4.00 0.44
N THR A 300 4.82 -5.12 -0.20
CA THR A 300 4.01 -6.19 0.41
C THR A 300 4.74 -6.85 1.57
N ALA A 301 6.03 -7.20 1.37
CA ALA A 301 6.87 -7.73 2.44
C ALA A 301 7.00 -6.73 3.61
N TYR A 302 7.17 -5.44 3.29
CA TYR A 302 7.20 -4.35 4.26
C TYR A 302 5.90 -4.29 5.09
N LEU A 303 4.73 -4.30 4.45
CA LEU A 303 3.43 -4.21 5.14
C LEU A 303 3.19 -5.43 6.03
N LEU A 304 3.45 -6.62 5.51
CA LEU A 304 3.33 -7.87 6.27
C LEU A 304 4.29 -7.89 7.46
N PHE A 305 5.56 -7.51 7.27
CA PHE A 305 6.55 -7.45 8.35
C PHE A 305 6.20 -6.41 9.42
N SER A 306 5.71 -5.24 9.01
CA SER A 306 5.27 -4.19 9.93
C SER A 306 4.12 -4.66 10.82
N GLY A 307 3.15 -5.36 10.21
CA GLY A 307 2.02 -5.97 10.92
C GLY A 307 2.48 -7.09 11.87
N ILE A 308 3.11 -8.13 11.32
CA ILE A 308 3.51 -9.33 12.06
C ILE A 308 4.54 -9.00 13.14
N GLY A 309 5.61 -8.26 12.81
CA GLY A 309 6.64 -7.90 13.77
C GLY A 309 6.14 -7.02 14.92
N GLY A 310 5.13 -6.18 14.66
CA GLY A 310 4.43 -5.46 15.72
C GLY A 310 3.67 -6.36 16.69
N GLN A 311 3.13 -7.49 16.21
CA GLN A 311 2.43 -8.47 17.04
C GLN A 311 3.40 -9.41 17.77
N LEU A 312 4.54 -9.75 17.16
CA LEU A 312 5.57 -10.58 17.80
C LEU A 312 6.11 -9.97 19.11
N LYS A 313 6.07 -8.64 19.26
CA LYS A 313 6.41 -7.97 20.54
C LYS A 313 5.46 -8.31 21.68
N LYS A 314 4.25 -8.79 21.38
CA LYS A 314 3.18 -9.02 22.37
C LYS A 314 3.03 -10.49 22.74
N VAL A 315 4.00 -11.32 22.37
CA VAL A 315 3.97 -12.76 22.65
C VAL A 315 3.85 -13.05 24.14
N TYR A 316 4.35 -12.16 25.01
CA TYR A 316 4.21 -12.26 26.47
C TYR A 316 2.75 -12.34 26.94
N LEU A 317 1.80 -11.79 26.15
CA LEU A 317 0.37 -11.90 26.45
C LEU A 317 -0.15 -13.34 26.29
N PHE A 318 0.58 -14.22 25.63
CA PHE A 318 0.21 -15.61 25.40
C PHE A 318 1.01 -16.59 26.26
N ASP A 319 2.05 -16.13 26.97
CA ASP A 319 2.97 -17.00 27.73
C ASP A 319 2.28 -17.72 28.90
N HIS A 320 1.19 -17.17 29.44
CA HIS A 320 0.42 -17.77 30.52
C HIS A 320 -0.63 -18.78 30.03
N LEU A 321 -0.89 -18.84 28.73
CA LEU A 321 -1.91 -19.71 28.17
C LEU A 321 -1.33 -21.11 27.90
N PRO A 322 -2.09 -22.19 28.12
CA PRO A 322 -1.64 -23.57 27.87
C PRO A 322 -1.69 -23.90 26.37
N ILE A 323 -1.02 -23.10 25.53
CA ILE A 323 -0.96 -23.24 24.08
C ILE A 323 0.48 -23.40 23.61
N SER A 324 0.65 -24.21 22.56
CA SER A 324 1.97 -24.39 21.98
C SER A 324 2.46 -23.10 21.33
N ARG A 325 3.78 -22.84 21.41
CA ARG A 325 4.44 -21.72 20.70
C ARG A 325 4.14 -21.72 19.20
N ARG A 326 4.00 -22.90 18.59
CA ARG A 326 3.57 -23.08 17.20
C ARG A 326 2.21 -22.45 16.93
N LEU A 327 1.23 -22.73 17.78
CA LEU A 327 -0.11 -22.17 17.65
C LEU A 327 -0.09 -20.65 17.86
N VAL A 328 0.68 -20.15 18.83
CA VAL A 328 0.86 -18.71 19.03
C VAL A 328 1.43 -18.05 17.77
N PHE A 329 2.49 -18.62 17.18
CA PHE A 329 3.08 -18.09 15.94
C PHE A 329 2.08 -18.11 14.78
N ALA A 330 1.34 -19.20 14.61
CA ALA A 330 0.30 -19.33 13.59
C ALA A 330 -0.77 -18.24 13.74
N VAL A 331 -1.25 -18.00 14.95
CA VAL A 331 -2.25 -16.97 15.29
C VAL A 331 -1.73 -15.56 15.00
N LEU A 332 -0.44 -15.29 15.21
CA LEU A 332 0.15 -13.97 14.97
C LEU A 332 0.47 -13.71 13.50
N CYS A 333 0.83 -14.74 12.74
CA CYS A 333 1.31 -14.61 11.36
C CYS A 333 0.24 -14.90 10.30
N LEU A 334 -0.49 -16.00 10.42
CA LEU A 334 -1.39 -16.49 9.36
C LEU A 334 -2.53 -15.53 9.02
N PRO A 335 -3.17 -14.79 9.95
CA PRO A 335 -4.25 -13.87 9.58
C PRO A 335 -3.81 -12.79 8.59
N TYR A 336 -2.58 -12.27 8.72
CA TYR A 336 -2.04 -11.25 7.82
C TYR A 336 -1.84 -11.79 6.40
N LEU A 337 -1.25 -12.99 6.32
CA LEU A 337 -1.05 -13.70 5.06
C LEU A 337 -2.40 -14.03 4.42
N PHE A 338 -3.30 -14.63 5.18
CA PHE A 338 -4.65 -14.99 4.75
C PHE A 338 -5.42 -13.80 4.19
N ALA A 339 -5.35 -12.63 4.83
CA ALA A 339 -6.02 -11.43 4.33
C ALA A 339 -5.50 -10.98 2.95
N VAL A 340 -4.18 -11.03 2.72
CA VAL A 340 -3.59 -10.71 1.41
C VAL A 340 -3.99 -11.76 0.37
N PHE A 341 -3.93 -13.05 0.70
CA PHE A 341 -4.36 -14.13 -0.21
C PHE A 341 -5.84 -14.03 -0.56
N LEU A 342 -6.70 -13.75 0.42
CA LEU A 342 -8.14 -13.58 0.22
C LEU A 342 -8.42 -12.41 -0.71
N GLY A 343 -7.80 -11.26 -0.45
CA GLY A 343 -7.92 -10.08 -1.31
C GLY A 343 -7.44 -10.34 -2.74
N TYR A 344 -6.34 -11.05 -2.89
CA TYR A 344 -5.84 -11.44 -4.20
C TYR A 344 -6.82 -12.35 -4.95
N GLY A 345 -7.30 -13.41 -4.29
CA GLY A 345 -8.26 -14.34 -4.88
C GLY A 345 -9.54 -13.64 -5.33
N ALA A 346 -10.11 -12.79 -4.46
CA ALA A 346 -11.27 -11.97 -4.79
C ALA A 346 -11.00 -11.05 -5.99
N GLY A 347 -9.84 -10.38 -6.01
CA GLY A 347 -9.44 -9.51 -7.10
C GLY A 347 -9.28 -10.24 -8.43
N ARG A 348 -8.73 -11.47 -8.43
CA ARG A 348 -8.62 -12.29 -9.67
C ARG A 348 -9.97 -12.77 -10.19
N ILE A 349 -10.89 -13.15 -9.31
CA ILE A 349 -12.25 -13.49 -9.71
C ILE A 349 -12.91 -12.27 -10.36
N ALA A 350 -12.74 -11.09 -9.76
CA ALA A 350 -13.27 -9.85 -10.31
C ALA A 350 -12.62 -9.45 -11.65
N VAL A 351 -11.29 -9.59 -11.80
CA VAL A 351 -10.61 -9.40 -13.09
C VAL A 351 -11.20 -10.33 -14.15
N ALA A 352 -11.30 -11.63 -13.87
CA ALA A 352 -11.84 -12.60 -14.81
C ALA A 352 -13.31 -12.33 -15.20
N ALA A 353 -14.07 -11.65 -14.34
CA ALA A 353 -15.46 -11.27 -14.61
C ALA A 353 -15.60 -9.97 -15.44
N ILE A 354 -14.60 -9.09 -15.43
CA ILE A 354 -14.66 -7.77 -16.07
C ILE A 354 -13.79 -7.70 -17.34
N GLU A 355 -12.72 -8.50 -17.42
CA GLU A 355 -11.77 -8.47 -18.53
C GLU A 355 -12.45 -8.90 -19.84
N GLU A 356 -12.86 -7.92 -20.64
CA GLU A 356 -13.36 -8.16 -21.99
C GLU A 356 -12.22 -8.66 -22.88
N PRO A 357 -12.50 -9.58 -23.82
CA PRO A 357 -11.51 -10.04 -24.78
C PRO A 357 -11.15 -8.89 -25.73
N ALA A 358 -10.09 -8.15 -25.39
CA ALA A 358 -9.53 -7.12 -26.24
C ALA A 358 -8.44 -7.69 -27.16
N ASN A 359 -8.33 -7.14 -28.38
CA ASN A 359 -7.25 -7.46 -29.30
C ASN A 359 -5.91 -7.13 -28.64
N ALA A 360 -5.15 -8.16 -28.25
CA ALA A 360 -3.86 -8.00 -27.60
C ALA A 360 -2.78 -7.46 -28.56
N ILE A 361 -2.94 -7.72 -29.86
CA ILE A 361 -2.08 -7.21 -30.92
C ILE A 361 -2.74 -5.95 -31.47
N THR A 362 -2.08 -4.82 -31.31
CA THR A 362 -2.51 -3.55 -31.89
C THR A 362 -1.50 -3.08 -32.91
N TYR A 363 -1.97 -2.33 -33.91
CA TYR A 363 -1.13 -1.73 -34.92
C TYR A 363 -1.11 -0.23 -34.70
N ILE A 364 0.08 0.34 -34.56
CA ILE A 364 0.25 1.78 -34.38
C ILE A 364 0.90 2.30 -35.64
N ALA A 365 0.19 3.15 -36.37
CA ALA A 365 0.75 3.92 -37.47
C ALA A 365 1.39 5.19 -36.89
N ASP A 366 2.71 5.32 -37.05
CA ASP A 366 3.43 6.58 -36.92
C ASP A 366 3.60 7.19 -38.32
N SER A 367 3.92 8.48 -38.37
CA SER A 367 4.18 9.28 -39.57
C SER A 367 5.20 8.71 -40.56
N SER A 368 6.14 7.85 -40.12
CA SER A 368 7.16 7.25 -40.99
C SER A 368 7.04 5.74 -41.14
N CYS A 369 6.36 5.05 -40.21
CA CYS A 369 6.26 3.60 -40.22
C CYS A 369 5.16 3.07 -39.32
N CYS A 370 4.83 1.82 -39.54
CA CYS A 370 3.85 1.13 -38.75
C CYS A 370 4.47 0.01 -37.93
N HIS A 371 4.13 -0.03 -36.65
CA HIS A 371 4.66 -1.02 -35.73
C HIS A 371 3.57 -1.88 -35.13
N ILE A 372 3.88 -3.18 -35.05
CA ILE A 372 3.07 -4.13 -34.30
C ILE A 372 3.37 -3.94 -32.81
N ARG A 373 2.36 -3.50 -32.06
CA ARG A 373 2.41 -3.45 -30.61
C ARG A 373 1.82 -4.72 -30.02
N ILE A 374 2.67 -5.46 -29.34
CA ILE A 374 2.30 -6.66 -28.57
C ILE A 374 2.30 -6.35 -27.07
N PRO A 375 1.62 -7.16 -26.24
CA PRO A 375 1.78 -7.06 -24.80
C PRO A 375 3.22 -7.39 -24.41
N ILE A 376 3.79 -6.63 -23.47
CA ILE A 376 5.22 -6.68 -23.13
C ILE A 376 5.67 -8.04 -22.57
N GLU A 377 4.76 -8.81 -21.99
CA GLU A 377 4.96 -10.21 -21.58
C GLU A 377 5.31 -11.14 -22.75
N PHE A 378 5.00 -10.75 -24.00
CA PHE A 378 5.35 -11.51 -25.20
C PHE A 378 6.72 -11.16 -25.80
N CYS A 379 7.38 -10.13 -25.26
CA CYS A 379 8.78 -9.83 -25.57
C CYS A 379 9.73 -10.93 -25.09
N ARG A 380 11.03 -10.77 -25.38
CA ARG A 380 12.10 -11.65 -24.95
C ARG A 380 13.23 -10.87 -24.29
N ILE A 381 14.04 -11.56 -23.49
CA ILE A 381 15.23 -10.99 -22.85
C ILE A 381 16.45 -11.47 -23.63
N SER A 382 17.25 -10.54 -24.13
CA SER A 382 18.61 -10.81 -24.59
C SER A 382 19.57 -10.49 -23.46
N TRP A 383 20.25 -11.50 -22.90
CA TRP A 383 21.22 -11.31 -21.83
C TRP A 383 22.54 -10.70 -22.32
N SER A 384 22.84 -10.82 -23.62
CA SER A 384 24.03 -10.26 -24.27
C SER A 384 23.82 -8.83 -24.76
N GLY A 385 22.57 -8.41 -24.99
CA GLY A 385 22.21 -7.10 -25.52
C GLY A 385 22.09 -7.07 -27.04
N ASN A 386 22.40 -8.20 -27.66
CA ASN A 386 22.30 -8.43 -29.09
C ASN A 386 21.22 -9.49 -29.31
N PRO A 387 19.95 -9.07 -29.48
CA PRO A 387 18.91 -10.00 -29.90
C PRO A 387 19.21 -10.52 -31.33
N PRO A 388 18.76 -11.73 -31.68
CA PRO A 388 18.82 -12.20 -33.06
C PRO A 388 17.95 -11.31 -33.96
N ASP A 389 18.35 -11.17 -35.22
CA ASP A 389 17.54 -10.51 -36.23
C ASP A 389 16.23 -11.28 -36.48
N ASN A 390 15.18 -10.55 -36.84
CA ASN A 390 13.93 -11.12 -37.28
C ASN A 390 14.08 -11.51 -38.75
N THR A 391 14.38 -12.79 -39.01
CA THR A 391 14.60 -13.30 -40.38
C THR A 391 13.36 -14.06 -40.89
N SER A 392 13.02 -13.80 -42.15
CA SER A 392 11.97 -14.49 -42.91
C SER A 392 12.53 -15.73 -43.64
N PRO A 393 11.68 -16.70 -44.01
CA PRO A 393 12.11 -17.86 -44.80
C PRO A 393 12.69 -17.52 -46.18
N TRP A 394 12.36 -16.37 -46.76
CA TRP A 394 12.86 -15.92 -48.07
C TRP A 394 14.09 -15.00 -47.98
N GLY A 395 14.68 -14.86 -46.78
CA GLY A 395 15.97 -14.17 -46.58
C GLY A 395 15.89 -12.69 -46.23
N GLU A 396 14.71 -12.07 -46.24
CA GLU A 396 14.53 -10.72 -45.66
C GLU A 396 14.78 -10.79 -44.16
N SER A 397 15.66 -9.92 -43.65
CA SER A 397 16.11 -9.90 -42.26
C SER A 397 16.24 -8.49 -41.75
N HIS A 398 15.72 -8.24 -40.55
CA HIS A 398 15.74 -6.92 -39.93
C HIS A 398 16.17 -7.01 -38.46
N PRO A 399 16.89 -6.01 -37.92
CA PRO A 399 17.24 -5.98 -36.51
C PRO A 399 15.98 -5.86 -35.66
N ALA A 400 15.87 -6.66 -34.60
CA ALA A 400 14.75 -6.56 -33.68
C ALA A 400 14.84 -5.28 -32.84
N TRP A 401 13.73 -4.54 -32.70
CA TRP A 401 13.63 -3.49 -31.70
C TRP A 401 14.02 -3.98 -30.31
N LYS A 402 14.83 -3.17 -29.61
CA LYS A 402 15.32 -3.50 -28.27
C LYS A 402 15.40 -2.26 -27.38
N ALA A 403 15.27 -2.50 -26.08
CA ALA A 403 15.49 -1.51 -25.04
C ALA A 403 16.34 -2.12 -23.92
N SER A 404 17.48 -1.51 -23.63
CA SER A 404 18.35 -1.92 -22.53
C SER A 404 17.62 -1.83 -21.19
N LEU A 405 17.77 -2.84 -20.33
CA LEU A 405 17.19 -2.85 -18.98
C LEU A 405 17.78 -1.76 -18.11
N PHE A 406 19.11 -1.62 -18.18
CA PHE A 406 19.87 -0.60 -17.48
C PHE A 406 20.65 0.23 -18.48
N LYS A 407 20.84 1.51 -18.17
CA LYS A 407 21.81 2.36 -18.87
C LYS A 407 23.17 1.67 -18.81
N GLU A 408 23.79 1.45 -19.97
CA GLU A 408 25.05 0.70 -20.14
C GLU A 408 25.00 -0.81 -19.81
N GLY A 409 23.83 -1.34 -19.44
CA GLY A 409 23.63 -2.76 -19.19
C GLY A 409 23.67 -3.58 -20.47
N ARG A 410 24.18 -4.82 -20.38
CA ARG A 410 24.15 -5.79 -21.48
C ARG A 410 22.76 -6.38 -21.67
N SER A 411 21.93 -6.49 -20.64
CA SER A 411 20.60 -7.08 -20.82
C SER A 411 19.65 -6.11 -21.53
N ALA A 412 18.92 -6.62 -22.52
CA ALA A 412 17.91 -5.87 -23.25
C ALA A 412 16.60 -6.65 -23.38
N LEU A 413 15.48 -5.95 -23.25
CA LEU A 413 14.17 -6.45 -23.64
C LEU A 413 13.98 -6.17 -25.13
N TYR A 414 13.50 -7.14 -25.90
CA TYR A 414 13.29 -6.96 -27.34
C TYR A 414 11.99 -7.61 -27.81
N SER A 415 11.43 -7.06 -28.89
CA SER A 415 10.24 -7.62 -29.54
C SER A 415 10.66 -8.57 -30.66
N PRO A 416 10.33 -9.87 -30.58
CA PRO A 416 10.63 -10.83 -31.65
C PRO A 416 9.69 -10.72 -32.86
N PHE A 417 8.72 -9.78 -32.81
CA PHE A 417 7.70 -9.57 -33.84
C PHE A 417 7.75 -8.13 -34.38
N ASP A 418 8.89 -7.47 -34.22
CA ASP A 418 9.07 -6.09 -34.66
C ASP A 418 9.07 -5.98 -36.19
N THR A 419 8.51 -4.88 -36.69
CA THR A 419 8.39 -4.53 -38.11
C THR A 419 9.00 -3.15 -38.33
N PRO A 420 10.31 -3.07 -38.58
CA PRO A 420 10.98 -1.79 -38.80
C PRO A 420 10.61 -1.18 -40.15
N GLU A 421 11.01 0.07 -40.36
CA GLU A 421 10.78 0.80 -41.61
C GLU A 421 11.35 0.02 -42.81
N ASN A 422 10.65 0.06 -43.95
CA ASN A 422 10.98 -0.67 -45.18
C ASN A 422 10.79 -2.20 -45.13
N SER A 423 10.11 -2.73 -44.11
CA SER A 423 9.66 -4.12 -44.12
C SER A 423 8.72 -4.37 -45.31
N SER A 424 8.84 -5.51 -46.00
CA SER A 424 7.90 -5.88 -47.06
C SER A 424 6.50 -6.22 -46.49
N PRO A 425 5.42 -6.12 -47.29
CA PRO A 425 4.08 -6.54 -46.86
C PRO A 425 4.04 -8.02 -46.40
N ASP A 426 4.83 -8.87 -47.06
CA ASP A 426 4.97 -10.28 -46.70
C ASP A 426 5.66 -10.46 -45.36
N PHE A 427 6.69 -9.65 -45.07
CA PHE A 427 7.37 -9.67 -43.79
C PHE A 427 6.48 -9.20 -42.65
N VAL A 428 5.75 -8.09 -42.84
CA VAL A 428 4.79 -7.59 -41.84
C VAL A 428 3.72 -8.65 -41.56
N ALA A 429 3.15 -9.26 -42.59
CA ALA A 429 2.16 -10.31 -42.43
C ALA A 429 2.71 -11.55 -41.71
N LEU A 430 3.97 -11.93 -41.99
CA LEU A 430 4.67 -12.99 -41.29
C LEU A 430 4.87 -12.66 -39.79
N GLN A 431 5.26 -11.43 -39.45
CA GLN A 431 5.44 -11.04 -38.05
C GLN A 431 4.12 -11.01 -37.29
N ILE A 432 3.03 -10.52 -37.90
CA ILE A 432 1.69 -10.60 -37.32
C ILE A 432 1.28 -12.06 -37.13
N SER A 433 1.47 -12.93 -38.13
CA SER A 433 1.18 -14.37 -38.03
C SER A 433 1.92 -15.03 -36.87
N ARG A 434 3.23 -14.78 -36.74
CA ARG A 434 4.06 -15.25 -35.61
C ARG A 434 3.59 -14.70 -34.26
N ALA A 435 3.19 -13.42 -34.21
CA ALA A 435 2.65 -12.82 -32.99
C ALA A 435 1.31 -13.44 -32.60
N VAL A 436 0.41 -13.69 -33.56
CA VAL A 436 -0.86 -14.37 -33.33
C VAL A 436 -0.63 -15.78 -32.78
N GLU A 437 0.28 -16.54 -33.39
CA GLU A 437 0.63 -17.88 -32.93
C GLU A 437 1.18 -17.86 -31.49
N ALA A 438 2.07 -16.91 -31.18
CA ALA A 438 2.65 -16.80 -29.85
C ALA A 438 1.64 -16.34 -28.78
N ILE A 439 0.69 -15.46 -29.14
CA ILE A 439 -0.23 -14.80 -28.20
C ILE A 439 -1.54 -15.57 -28.04
N TYR A 440 -2.05 -16.18 -29.11
CA TYR A 440 -3.36 -16.84 -29.13
C TYR A 440 -3.27 -18.36 -29.33
N GLU A 441 -2.06 -18.92 -29.43
CA GLU A 441 -1.82 -20.36 -29.69
C GLU A 441 -2.54 -20.86 -30.95
N ARG A 442 -2.70 -19.97 -31.94
CA ARG A 442 -3.36 -20.25 -33.22
C ARG A 442 -2.51 -19.77 -34.38
N SER A 443 -2.32 -20.63 -35.38
CA SER A 443 -1.66 -20.24 -36.62
C SER A 443 -2.68 -19.64 -37.61
N ILE A 444 -2.37 -18.46 -38.12
CA ILE A 444 -3.07 -17.85 -39.27
C ILE A 444 -2.04 -17.68 -40.39
N PRO A 445 -2.28 -18.19 -41.60
CA PRO A 445 -1.33 -18.05 -42.70
C PRO A 445 -0.98 -16.58 -42.97
N PRO A 446 0.30 -16.23 -43.21
CA PRO A 446 0.70 -14.85 -43.56
C PRO A 446 -0.08 -14.28 -44.74
N ASP A 447 -0.38 -15.07 -45.76
CA ASP A 447 -1.17 -14.62 -46.91
C ASP A 447 -2.59 -14.17 -46.54
N ASP A 448 -3.23 -14.86 -45.58
CA ASP A 448 -4.55 -14.48 -45.08
C ASP A 448 -4.47 -13.16 -44.30
N ILE A 449 -3.40 -12.99 -43.51
CA ILE A 449 -3.16 -11.72 -42.80
C ILE A 449 -2.96 -10.57 -43.80
N LYS A 450 -2.09 -10.77 -44.79
CA LYS A 450 -1.77 -9.78 -45.82
C LYS A 450 -3.02 -9.34 -46.57
N ASN A 451 -3.79 -10.30 -47.09
CA ASN A 451 -4.95 -10.01 -47.95
C ASN A 451 -6.12 -9.35 -47.20
N ARG A 452 -6.31 -9.70 -45.92
CA ARG A 452 -7.44 -9.19 -45.12
C ARG A 452 -7.14 -7.87 -44.43
N TYR A 453 -5.95 -7.73 -43.86
CA TYR A 453 -5.69 -6.66 -42.89
C TYR A 453 -4.68 -5.61 -43.36
N LEU A 454 -3.84 -5.92 -44.35
CA LEU A 454 -2.84 -4.96 -44.83
C LEU A 454 -3.31 -4.27 -46.10
N ASP A 455 -2.96 -3.01 -46.22
CA ASP A 455 -3.07 -2.22 -47.44
C ASP A 455 -1.70 -1.62 -47.77
N VAL A 456 -1.37 -1.49 -49.04
CA VAL A 456 -0.08 -0.93 -49.48
C VAL A 456 -0.38 0.38 -50.20
N ALA A 457 0.03 1.48 -49.58
CA ALA A 457 -0.15 2.81 -50.14
C ALA A 457 0.73 3.00 -51.39
N PRO A 458 0.42 3.99 -52.26
CA PRO A 458 1.18 4.24 -53.48
C PRO A 458 2.67 4.56 -53.27
N ASP A 459 3.03 5.05 -52.09
CA ASP A 459 4.41 5.34 -51.68
C ASP A 459 5.16 4.09 -51.16
N GLY A 460 4.52 2.92 -51.16
CA GLY A 460 5.05 1.66 -50.65
C GLY A 460 4.92 1.50 -49.14
N SER A 461 4.35 2.48 -48.43
CA SER A 461 4.07 2.34 -47.00
C SER A 461 2.94 1.31 -46.78
N ILE A 462 3.06 0.56 -45.69
CA ILE A 462 2.10 -0.49 -45.33
C ILE A 462 1.17 0.08 -44.26
N GLY A 463 -0.12 0.10 -44.55
CA GLY A 463 -1.17 0.52 -43.63
C GLY A 463 -2.11 -0.63 -43.27
N MET A 464 -3.03 -0.35 -42.33
CA MET A 464 -4.13 -1.27 -42.02
C MET A 464 -5.32 -1.01 -42.93
N LYS A 465 -5.96 -2.09 -43.38
CA LYS A 465 -7.23 -2.03 -44.10
C LYS A 465 -8.36 -1.72 -43.11
N GLY A 466 -9.04 -0.59 -43.28
CA GLY A 466 -10.21 -0.21 -42.47
C GLY A 466 -9.88 0.25 -41.04
N VAL A 467 -10.58 -0.28 -40.04
CA VAL A 467 -10.56 0.20 -38.64
C VAL A 467 -9.40 -0.40 -37.80
N GLY A 468 -8.58 -1.29 -38.38
CA GLY A 468 -7.43 -1.91 -37.71
C GLY A 468 -7.47 -3.44 -37.70
N LEU A 469 -6.69 -4.07 -36.81
CA LEU A 469 -6.67 -5.54 -36.62
C LEU A 469 -7.94 -5.99 -35.90
N THR A 470 -8.96 -6.42 -36.64
CA THR A 470 -10.18 -7.02 -36.10
C THR A 470 -10.04 -8.54 -35.91
N LEU A 471 -8.92 -8.97 -35.30
CA LEU A 471 -8.56 -10.39 -35.17
C LEU A 471 -9.61 -11.18 -34.39
N LEU A 472 -10.06 -10.69 -33.23
CA LEU A 472 -11.05 -11.39 -32.41
C LEU A 472 -12.47 -11.37 -33.02
N GLU A 473 -12.78 -10.43 -33.90
CA GLU A 473 -14.06 -10.43 -34.63
C GLU A 473 -14.05 -11.53 -35.70
N ASN A 474 -12.94 -11.67 -36.43
CA ASN A 474 -12.80 -12.64 -37.50
C ASN A 474 -12.50 -14.07 -37.00
N TYR A 475 -11.92 -14.21 -35.81
CA TYR A 475 -11.60 -15.48 -35.18
C TYR A 475 -11.98 -15.47 -33.68
N PRO A 476 -13.29 -15.52 -33.35
CA PRO A 476 -13.82 -15.33 -32.00
C PRO A 476 -13.46 -16.46 -31.02
N ASP A 477 -13.02 -17.62 -31.53
CA ASP A 477 -12.54 -18.76 -30.75
C ASP A 477 -11.08 -18.61 -30.30
N MET A 478 -10.35 -17.59 -30.77
CA MET A 478 -9.00 -17.30 -30.27
C MET A 478 -9.02 -16.94 -28.79
N LYS A 479 -8.24 -17.67 -28.01
CA LYS A 479 -8.04 -17.40 -26.59
C LYS A 479 -6.62 -16.93 -26.38
N ARG A 480 -6.49 -15.81 -25.68
CA ARG A 480 -5.17 -15.32 -25.29
C ARG A 480 -4.48 -16.33 -24.37
N ARG A 481 -3.23 -16.66 -24.69
CA ARG A 481 -2.34 -17.47 -23.86
C ARG A 481 -2.22 -16.84 -22.48
N SER A 482 -2.30 -17.67 -21.44
CA SER A 482 -2.17 -17.20 -20.06
C SER A 482 -0.83 -16.49 -19.84
N ASN A 483 -0.81 -15.43 -19.03
CA ASN A 483 0.41 -14.66 -18.70
C ASN A 483 1.42 -15.45 -17.82
N GLY A 484 1.24 -16.77 -17.69
CA GLY A 484 1.99 -17.61 -16.77
C GLY A 484 1.62 -17.40 -15.29
N PRO A 485 2.38 -18.00 -14.38
CA PRO A 485 2.08 -18.03 -12.96
C PRO A 485 2.59 -16.78 -12.23
N VAL A 486 2.10 -15.61 -12.65
CA VAL A 486 2.49 -14.31 -12.07
C VAL A 486 2.33 -14.29 -10.55
N PHE A 487 1.22 -14.79 -10.05
CA PHE A 487 0.91 -14.75 -8.62
C PHE A 487 1.85 -15.54 -7.72
N PRO A 488 2.01 -16.88 -7.89
CA PRO A 488 2.84 -17.65 -6.98
C PRO A 488 4.27 -17.15 -6.96
N VAL A 489 4.80 -16.64 -8.09
CA VAL A 489 6.14 -16.04 -8.13
C VAL A 489 6.20 -14.74 -7.31
N MET A 490 5.26 -13.81 -7.49
CA MET A 490 5.24 -12.57 -6.71
C MET A 490 5.07 -12.83 -5.21
N ILE A 491 4.18 -13.75 -4.82
CA ILE A 491 4.02 -14.15 -3.43
C ILE A 491 5.31 -14.76 -2.90
N LEU A 492 5.94 -15.66 -3.66
CA LEU A 492 7.17 -16.31 -3.23
C LEU A 492 8.24 -15.27 -2.95
N LEU A 493 8.42 -14.28 -3.84
CA LEU A 493 9.38 -13.20 -3.64
C LEU A 493 9.03 -12.35 -2.40
N ALA A 494 7.76 -11.95 -2.24
CA ALA A 494 7.31 -11.18 -1.08
C ALA A 494 7.45 -11.98 0.23
N SER A 495 7.15 -13.27 0.20
CA SER A 495 7.20 -14.17 1.35
C SER A 495 8.64 -14.52 1.72
N LEU A 496 9.52 -14.72 0.75
CA LEU A 496 10.95 -14.93 0.98
C LEU A 496 11.55 -13.70 1.68
N ALA A 497 11.28 -12.50 1.15
CA ALA A 497 11.68 -11.25 1.80
C ALA A 497 11.10 -11.17 3.23
N LEU A 498 9.81 -11.43 3.40
CA LEU A 498 9.15 -11.43 4.71
C LEU A 498 9.82 -12.41 5.70
N PHE A 499 10.05 -13.66 5.31
CA PHE A 499 10.63 -14.68 6.19
C PHE A 499 12.10 -14.38 6.54
N ILE A 500 12.86 -13.76 5.63
CA ILE A 500 14.20 -13.25 5.93
C ILE A 500 14.11 -12.14 7.00
N LEU A 501 13.22 -11.16 6.81
CA LEU A 501 13.03 -10.06 7.77
C LEU A 501 12.57 -10.57 9.14
N ILE A 502 11.58 -11.48 9.19
CA ILE A 502 11.11 -12.11 10.42
C ILE A 502 12.24 -12.91 11.08
N SER A 503 13.01 -13.69 10.33
CA SER A 503 14.12 -14.47 10.87
C SER A 503 15.17 -13.58 11.53
N ILE A 504 15.59 -12.50 10.84
CA ILE A 504 16.55 -11.54 11.41
C ILE A 504 15.96 -10.89 12.66
N TYR A 505 14.67 -10.54 12.63
CA TYR A 505 14.01 -9.89 13.76
C TYR A 505 13.85 -10.83 14.97
N LEU A 506 13.49 -12.09 14.77
CA LEU A 506 13.36 -13.09 15.85
C LEU A 506 14.69 -13.31 16.59
N ARG A 507 15.83 -13.20 15.91
CA ARG A 507 17.16 -13.25 16.55
C ARG A 507 17.38 -12.15 17.59
N THR A 508 16.59 -11.07 17.56
CA THR A 508 16.66 -9.97 18.54
C THR A 508 15.90 -10.24 19.84
N PHE A 509 15.23 -11.39 19.95
CA PHE A 509 14.52 -11.85 21.16
C PHE A 509 15.38 -12.78 22.03
N ARG A 510 16.71 -12.68 21.93
CA ARG A 510 17.63 -13.32 22.89
C ARG A 510 17.73 -12.47 24.16
N LEU A 511 17.91 -13.09 25.32
CA LEU A 511 18.01 -12.39 26.63
C LEU A 511 19.07 -11.28 26.67
N SER A 512 20.18 -11.45 25.92
CA SER A 512 21.27 -10.47 25.90
C SER A 512 20.95 -9.18 25.14
N ILE A 513 19.85 -9.13 24.39
CA ILE A 513 19.52 -8.01 23.51
C ILE A 513 18.50 -7.09 24.19
N THR A 514 18.89 -5.84 24.41
CA THR A 514 18.03 -4.82 25.00
C THR A 514 16.86 -4.45 24.09
N ASP A 515 15.76 -3.98 24.68
CA ASP A 515 14.57 -3.53 23.91
C ASP A 515 14.89 -2.37 22.95
N SER A 516 15.83 -1.49 23.31
CA SER A 516 16.32 -0.43 22.42
C SER A 516 16.96 -0.99 21.14
N VAL A 517 17.84 -1.99 21.27
CA VAL A 517 18.45 -2.65 20.10
C VAL A 517 17.39 -3.34 19.25
N ARG A 518 16.44 -4.05 19.87
CA ARG A 518 15.31 -4.67 19.17
C ARG A 518 14.48 -3.66 18.37
N LYS A 519 14.20 -2.49 18.94
CA LYS A 519 13.50 -1.39 18.26
C LYS A 519 14.31 -0.84 17.08
N ILE A 520 15.62 -0.64 17.26
CA ILE A 520 16.52 -0.17 16.20
C ILE A 520 16.55 -1.17 15.05
N VAL A 521 16.72 -2.46 15.33
CA VAL A 521 16.72 -3.51 14.28
C VAL A 521 15.38 -3.56 13.57
N PHE A 522 14.25 -3.52 14.29
CA PHE A 522 12.93 -3.49 13.66
C PHE A 522 12.75 -2.31 12.70
N ILE A 523 13.12 -1.09 13.14
CA ILE A 523 13.03 0.11 12.32
C ILE A 523 14.02 0.05 11.15
N GLY A 524 15.24 -0.43 11.37
CA GLY A 524 16.27 -0.59 10.34
C GLY A 524 15.83 -1.55 9.23
N LEU A 525 15.20 -2.68 9.59
CA LEU A 525 14.65 -3.65 8.62
C LEU A 525 13.49 -3.05 7.81
N LEU A 526 12.60 -2.30 8.45
CA LEU A 526 11.54 -1.55 7.76
C LEU A 526 12.12 -0.52 6.79
N LEU A 527 13.09 0.28 7.25
CA LEU A 527 13.75 1.30 6.42
C LEU A 527 14.49 0.68 5.24
N LEU A 528 15.23 -0.42 5.46
CA LEU A 528 15.94 -1.13 4.40
C LEU A 528 14.98 -1.59 3.30
N THR A 529 13.90 -2.26 3.68
CA THR A 529 12.90 -2.77 2.71
C THR A 529 12.26 -1.62 1.93
N PHE A 530 12.01 -0.51 2.61
CA PHE A 530 11.46 0.69 2.00
C PHE A 530 12.45 1.38 1.05
N VAL A 531 13.72 1.51 1.44
CA VAL A 531 14.79 2.06 0.57
C VAL A 531 14.98 1.20 -0.67
N LEU A 532 14.99 -0.13 -0.53
CA LEU A 532 15.06 -1.05 -1.67
C LEU A 532 13.86 -0.88 -2.61
N HIS A 533 12.66 -0.67 -2.07
CA HIS A 533 11.48 -0.35 -2.89
C HIS A 533 11.61 1.01 -3.58
N LEU A 534 12.20 2.03 -2.94
CA LEU A 534 12.42 3.35 -3.54
C LEU A 534 13.51 3.36 -4.61
N MET A 535 14.52 2.52 -4.45
CA MET A 535 15.68 2.46 -5.34
C MET A 535 15.26 2.22 -6.81
N GLN A 536 14.23 1.41 -7.07
CA GLN A 536 13.74 1.20 -8.44
C GLN A 536 13.22 2.51 -9.09
N TYR A 537 12.60 3.40 -8.30
CA TYR A 537 12.12 4.68 -8.80
C TYR A 537 13.25 5.68 -8.95
N VAL A 538 14.22 5.70 -8.02
CA VAL A 538 15.43 6.54 -8.15
C VAL A 538 16.18 6.19 -9.43
N LEU A 539 16.40 4.90 -9.69
CA LEU A 539 17.03 4.44 -10.93
C LEU A 539 16.21 4.82 -12.18
N ALA A 540 14.88 4.84 -12.07
CA ALA A 540 14.02 5.27 -13.16
C ALA A 540 14.04 6.78 -13.41
N ILE A 541 14.15 7.58 -12.35
CA ILE A 541 14.22 9.03 -12.43
C ILE A 541 15.55 9.49 -13.02
N ASP A 542 16.65 8.83 -12.65
CA ASP A 542 17.98 9.15 -13.16
C ASP A 542 18.24 8.55 -14.57
N ASP A 543 17.20 8.07 -15.25
CA ASP A 543 17.24 7.39 -16.57
C ASP A 543 18.24 6.22 -16.62
N HIS A 544 18.56 5.64 -15.46
CA HIS A 544 19.39 4.44 -15.37
C HIS A 544 18.57 3.18 -15.67
N MET A 545 17.24 3.24 -15.57
CA MET A 545 16.34 2.11 -15.80
C MET A 545 14.99 2.60 -16.33
N LYS A 546 14.58 2.19 -17.52
CA LYS A 546 13.24 2.51 -18.01
C LYS A 546 12.21 1.64 -17.27
N MET A 547 11.27 2.27 -16.56
CA MET A 547 10.34 1.55 -15.68
C MET A 547 9.54 0.46 -16.41
N TRP A 548 9.02 0.79 -17.60
CA TRP A 548 8.28 -0.16 -18.43
C TRP A 548 9.18 -1.33 -18.90
N VAL A 549 10.48 -1.11 -19.13
CA VAL A 549 11.45 -2.18 -19.47
C VAL A 549 11.66 -3.11 -18.27
N TYR A 550 11.80 -2.55 -17.07
CA TYR A 550 11.93 -3.32 -15.83
C TYR A 550 10.70 -4.21 -15.58
N ILE A 551 9.50 -3.68 -15.82
CA ILE A 551 8.26 -4.44 -15.71
C ILE A 551 8.17 -5.51 -16.80
N GLY A 552 8.54 -5.16 -18.03
CA GLY A 552 8.65 -6.12 -19.13
C GLY A 552 9.59 -7.27 -18.81
N PHE A 553 10.75 -6.98 -18.21
CA PHE A 553 11.68 -8.00 -17.73
C PHE A 553 11.00 -8.96 -16.76
N TRP A 554 10.32 -8.47 -15.72
CA TRP A 554 9.64 -9.34 -14.76
C TRP A 554 8.53 -10.18 -15.39
N LYS A 555 7.72 -9.57 -16.27
CA LYS A 555 6.68 -10.28 -17.02
C LYS A 555 7.24 -11.42 -17.86
N VAL A 556 8.27 -11.14 -18.66
CA VAL A 556 8.93 -12.13 -19.51
C VAL A 556 9.63 -13.20 -18.66
N PHE A 557 10.32 -12.82 -17.58
CA PHE A 557 10.98 -13.74 -16.67
C PHE A 557 9.98 -14.72 -16.04
N ILE A 558 8.84 -14.23 -15.53
CA ILE A 558 7.84 -15.08 -14.89
C ILE A 558 7.15 -16.00 -15.91
N ARG A 559 6.84 -15.51 -17.11
CA ARG A 559 6.32 -16.36 -18.18
C ARG A 559 7.32 -17.46 -18.54
N ASN A 560 8.58 -17.11 -18.77
CA ASN A 560 9.62 -18.07 -19.13
C ASN A 560 9.82 -19.13 -18.02
N LEU A 561 9.71 -18.74 -16.75
CA LEU A 561 9.73 -19.69 -15.64
C LEU A 561 8.59 -20.72 -15.76
N GLY A 562 7.39 -20.25 -16.12
CA GLY A 562 6.22 -21.07 -16.45
C GLY A 562 6.48 -22.08 -17.56
N ASP A 563 7.13 -21.63 -18.63
CA ASP A 563 7.39 -22.45 -19.82
C ASP A 563 8.53 -23.47 -19.60
N LEU A 564 9.49 -23.16 -18.72
CA LEU A 564 10.65 -24.02 -18.45
C LEU A 564 10.33 -25.26 -17.60
N LEU A 565 9.27 -25.21 -16.78
CA LEU A 565 8.98 -26.27 -15.81
C LEU A 565 7.94 -27.27 -16.34
N PRO A 566 8.20 -28.59 -16.26
CA PRO A 566 7.22 -29.59 -16.64
C PRO A 566 5.97 -29.45 -15.73
N GLY A 567 4.78 -29.36 -16.32
CA GLY A 567 3.52 -29.08 -15.62
C GLY A 567 3.17 -27.58 -15.49
N GLY A 568 3.99 -26.70 -16.06
CA GLY A 568 3.69 -25.28 -16.24
C GLY A 568 3.40 -24.54 -14.94
N SER A 569 2.28 -23.82 -14.92
CA SER A 569 1.87 -23.00 -13.77
C SER A 569 1.64 -23.81 -12.49
N ILE A 570 1.14 -25.05 -12.59
CA ILE A 570 0.83 -25.89 -11.42
C ILE A 570 2.11 -26.26 -10.67
N THR A 571 3.17 -26.62 -11.40
CA THR A 571 4.47 -26.96 -10.80
C THR A 571 5.06 -25.78 -10.05
N ILE A 572 4.92 -24.56 -10.58
CA ILE A 572 5.37 -23.35 -9.90
C ILE A 572 4.57 -23.09 -8.63
N TRP A 573 3.25 -23.31 -8.65
CA TRP A 573 2.43 -23.24 -7.44
C TRP A 573 2.91 -24.20 -6.35
N VAL A 574 3.19 -25.45 -6.71
CA VAL A 574 3.72 -26.45 -5.77
C VAL A 574 5.07 -26.03 -5.21
N ILE A 575 6.01 -25.61 -6.07
CA ILE A 575 7.34 -25.13 -5.64
C ILE A 575 7.19 -23.93 -4.70
N CYS A 576 6.34 -22.95 -5.05
CA CYS A 576 6.13 -21.77 -4.23
C CYS A 576 5.50 -22.13 -2.87
N ALA A 577 4.52 -23.05 -2.84
CA ALA A 577 3.92 -23.54 -1.61
C ALA A 577 4.93 -24.27 -0.72
N LEU A 578 5.80 -25.09 -1.29
CA LEU A 578 6.86 -25.79 -0.57
C LEU A 578 7.89 -24.81 0.01
N LEU A 579 8.38 -23.86 -0.79
CA LEU A 579 9.32 -22.84 -0.33
C LEU A 579 8.70 -21.94 0.75
N PHE A 580 7.43 -21.59 0.59
CA PHE A 580 6.67 -20.86 1.60
C PHE A 580 6.58 -21.67 2.91
N LEU A 581 6.24 -22.96 2.83
CA LEU A 581 6.15 -23.85 3.98
C LEU A 581 7.52 -23.99 4.67
N ILE A 582 8.61 -24.12 3.92
CA ILE A 582 9.98 -24.17 4.46
C ILE A 582 10.29 -22.87 5.19
N GLY A 583 10.05 -21.70 4.58
CA GLY A 583 10.26 -20.39 5.21
C GLY A 583 9.44 -20.22 6.49
N TYR A 584 8.17 -20.64 6.46
CA TYR A 584 7.30 -20.66 7.63
C TYR A 584 7.85 -21.57 8.74
N ARG A 585 8.23 -22.81 8.42
CA ARG A 585 8.77 -23.76 9.42
C ARG A 585 10.09 -23.29 10.02
N LEU A 586 10.97 -22.67 9.23
CA LEU A 586 12.22 -22.12 9.72
C LEU A 586 12.00 -20.94 10.68
N THR A 587 11.05 -20.07 10.37
CA THR A 587 10.69 -18.94 11.24
C THR A 587 9.94 -19.40 12.49
N GLU A 588 9.03 -20.38 12.37
CA GLU A 588 8.35 -21.03 13.49
C GLU A 588 9.36 -21.67 14.46
N LYS A 589 10.34 -22.43 13.95
CA LYS A 589 11.39 -23.05 14.77
C LYS A 589 12.25 -22.00 15.49
N GLN A 590 12.55 -20.87 14.85
CA GLN A 590 13.25 -19.76 15.51
C GLN A 590 12.37 -19.10 16.58
N PHE A 591 11.07 -18.98 16.31
CA PHE A 591 10.09 -18.43 17.25
C PHE A 591 9.94 -19.30 18.50
N GLU A 592 9.99 -20.63 18.38
CA GLU A 592 9.94 -21.54 19.54
C GLU A 592 11.08 -21.30 20.54
N GLY A 593 12.25 -20.88 20.04
CA GLY A 593 13.44 -20.62 20.86
C GLY A 593 13.56 -19.19 21.38
N ILE A 594 12.53 -18.35 21.25
CA ILE A 594 12.60 -16.97 21.79
C ILE A 594 12.31 -16.96 23.29
N GLU A 595 13.03 -16.11 24.01
CA GLU A 595 12.81 -15.86 25.42
C GLU A 595 12.31 -14.42 25.55
N MET A 596 11.02 -14.27 25.90
CA MET A 596 10.45 -12.93 26.01
C MET A 596 11.05 -12.22 27.22
N PRO A 597 11.63 -11.02 27.05
CA PRO A 597 12.06 -10.24 28.20
C PRO A 597 10.82 -9.91 29.02
N VAL A 598 10.87 -10.23 30.31
CA VAL A 598 9.87 -9.75 31.27
C VAL A 598 10.01 -8.23 31.30
N GLU A 599 9.02 -7.51 30.73
CA GLU A 599 8.95 -6.06 30.87
C GLU A 599 8.85 -5.76 32.37
N LYS A 600 9.93 -5.19 32.93
CA LYS A 600 9.98 -4.72 34.32
C LYS A 600 9.20 -3.44 34.49
#